data_AF-A0A7X7J4V5-F1
#
_entry.id   AF-A0A7X7J4V5-F1
#
_cell.length_a   1.000
_cell.length_b   1.000
_cell.length_c   1.000
_cell.angle_alpha   90.00
_cell.angle_beta   90.00
_cell.angle_gamma   90.00
#
_symmetry.space_group_name_H-M   'P 1'
#
loop_
_entity.id
_entity.type
_entity.pdbx_description
1 polymer ?
#
loop_
_entity_poly.entity_id
_entity_poly.type
_entity_poly.pdbx_seq_one_letter_code
_entity_poly.pdbx_strand_id
1 'polypeptide(L)' 'MFHQKYRPALRIRYSLKNLYYRDGMLNIPLFLSDYTTELIEMVLNGKANR' A
#
# COMPACT_ATOMS: atom_id res chain seq x y z
N MET A 1 5.13 13.33 10.52
CA MET A 1 4.07 14.13 11.16
C MET A 1 2.63 13.66 10.85
N PHE A 2 2.21 13.49 9.58
CA PHE A 2 0.81 13.12 9.27
C PHE A 2 0.43 11.66 9.64
N HIS A 3 1.25 10.67 9.26
CA HIS A 3 0.94 9.26 9.55
C HIS A 3 0.99 8.89 11.03
N GLN A 4 1.75 9.61 11.85
CA GLN A 4 1.85 9.37 13.29
C GLN A 4 0.58 9.85 14.01
N LYS A 5 -0.01 10.95 13.51
CA LYS A 5 -1.23 11.57 14.04
C LYS A 5 -2.48 10.77 13.71
N TYR A 6 -2.61 10.30 12.47
CA TYR A 6 -3.85 9.68 11.99
C TYR A 6 -3.80 8.16 11.86
N ARG A 7 -2.60 7.55 11.98
CA ARG A 7 -2.37 6.09 11.91
C ARG A 7 -3.29 5.39 10.89
N PRO A 8 -3.28 5.84 9.61
CA PRO A 8 -4.20 5.30 8.62
C PRO A 8 -3.96 3.80 8.42
N ALA A 9 -5.03 3.05 8.16
CA ALA A 9 -4.97 1.60 7.96
C ALA A 9 -4.04 1.19 6.79
N LEU A 10 -3.92 2.06 5.80
CA LEU A 10 -3.03 1.89 4.65
C LEU A 10 -2.46 3.23 4.20
N ARG A 11 -1.18 3.24 3.81
CA ARG A 11 -0.51 4.37 3.17
C ARG A 11 -0.05 3.94 1.79
N ILE A 12 -0.32 4.73 0.77
CA ILE A 12 0.05 4.42 -0.60
C ILE A 12 1.12 5.41 -1.06
N ARG A 13 2.12 4.90 -1.77
CA ARG A 13 3.14 5.71 -2.44
C ARG A 13 3.35 5.17 -3.85
N TYR A 14 3.40 6.08 -4.81
CA TYR A 14 3.90 5.79 -6.15
C TYR A 14 5.38 6.15 -6.24
N SER A 15 6.20 5.29 -6.84
CA SER A 15 7.60 5.59 -7.14
C SER A 15 8.13 4.69 -8.27
N LEU A 16 9.37 4.87 -8.72
CA LEU A 16 10.02 3.92 -9.63
C LEU A 16 10.68 2.73 -8.90
N LYS A 17 10.49 2.60 -7.58
CA LYS A 17 11.00 1.47 -6.80
C LYS A 17 10.05 0.28 -6.88
N ASN A 18 10.56 -0.91 -6.60
CA ASN A 18 9.82 -2.17 -6.60
C ASN A 18 8.54 -2.13 -5.73
N LEU A 19 7.59 -2.99 -6.09
CA LEU A 19 6.39 -3.25 -5.29
C LEU A 19 6.79 -3.78 -3.91
N TYR A 20 6.32 -3.14 -2.84
CA TYR A 20 6.48 -3.67 -1.49
C TYR A 20 5.39 -3.18 -0.55
N TYR A 21 5.11 -3.98 0.48
CA TYR A 21 4.28 -3.60 1.60
C TYR A 21 5.05 -3.77 2.91
N ARG A 22 5.31 -2.66 3.62
CA ARG A 22 6.01 -2.66 4.92
C ARG A 22 5.43 -1.59 5.82
N ASP A 23 5.22 -1.94 7.10
CA ASP A 23 4.75 -1.02 8.14
C ASP A 23 3.50 -0.23 7.74
N GLY A 24 2.52 -0.89 7.13
CA GLY A 24 1.28 -0.23 6.70
C GLY A 24 1.46 0.70 5.50
N MET A 25 2.59 0.62 4.77
CA MET A 25 2.81 1.40 3.56
C MET A 25 3.09 0.48 2.36
N LEU A 26 2.25 0.66 1.34
CA LEU A 26 2.29 0.01 0.05
C LEU A 26 2.96 0.96 -0.95
N ASN A 27 4.14 0.58 -1.43
CA ASN A 27 4.78 1.25 -2.55
C ASN A 27 4.39 0.55 -3.84
N ILE A 28 3.77 1.28 -4.75
CA ILE A 28 3.37 0.82 -6.08
C ILE A 28 4.35 1.43 -7.10
N PRO A 29 5.04 0.62 -7.91
CA PRO A 29 5.80 1.13 -9.04
C PRO A 29 4.89 1.95 -9.97
N LEU A 30 5.35 3.10 -10.47
CA LEU A 30 4.49 4.01 -11.26
C LEU A 30 3.86 3.32 -12.48
N PHE A 31 4.60 2.41 -13.13
CA PHE A 31 4.09 1.63 -14.27
C PHE A 31 3.06 0.53 -13.90
N LEU A 32 2.78 0.35 -12.61
CA LEU A 32 1.73 -0.52 -12.09
C LEU A 32 0.57 0.28 -11.46
N SER A 33 0.49 1.60 -11.67
CA SER A 33 -0.56 2.44 -11.10
C SER A 33 -1.97 1.97 -11.44
N ASP A 34 -2.14 1.35 -12.61
CA ASP A 34 -3.45 0.88 -13.07
C ASP A 34 -3.98 -0.29 -12.23
N TYR A 35 -3.08 -1.04 -11.57
CA TYR A 35 -3.41 -2.13 -10.66
C TYR A 35 -3.64 -1.67 -9.21
N THR A 36 -3.83 -0.37 -8.97
CA THR A 36 -3.88 0.18 -7.60
C THR A 36 -4.98 -0.45 -6.77
N THR A 37 -6.17 -0.62 -7.35
CA THR A 37 -7.34 -1.16 -6.65
C THR A 37 -7.07 -2.60 -6.21
N GLU A 38 -6.60 -3.44 -7.13
CA GLU A 38 -6.28 -4.83 -6.88
C GLU A 38 -5.18 -4.97 -5.83
N LEU A 39 -4.13 -4.15 -5.90
CA LEU A 39 -3.04 -4.16 -4.92
C LEU A 39 -3.50 -3.71 -3.53
N ILE A 40 -4.41 -2.76 -3.43
CA ILE A 40 -5.03 -2.36 -2.16
C ILE A 40 -5.86 -3.51 -1.60
N GLU A 41 -6.70 -4.14 -2.42
CA GLU A 41 -7.54 -5.26 -2.03
C GLU A 41 -6.71 -6.46 -1.54
N MET A 42 -5.63 -6.81 -2.26
CA MET A 42 -4.70 -7.86 -1.83
C MET A 42 -4.11 -7.59 -0.45
N VAL A 43 -3.74 -6.33 -0.17
CA VAL A 43 -3.13 -5.94 1.12
C VAL A 43 -4.16 -5.88 2.25
N LEU A 44 -5.37 -5.40 1.99
CA LEU A 44 -6.42 -5.28 3.00
C LEU A 44 -7.11 -6.61 3.29
N ASN A 45 -7.42 -7.40 2.25
CA ASN A 45 -8.13 -8.67 2.37
C ASN A 45 -7.18 -9.83 2.72
N GLY A 46 -5.90 -9.76 2.30
CA GLY A 46 -4.88 -10.74 2.68
C GLY A 46 -4.57 -10.78 4.17
N LYS A 47 -4.99 -9.76 4.95
CA LYS A 47 -4.92 -9.74 6.42
C LYS A 47 -6.05 -10.51 7.10
N ALA A 48 -7.12 -10.88 6.40
CA ALA A 48 -8.25 -11.60 6.97
C ALA A 48 -8.05 -13.13 7.03
N ASN A 49 -7.02 -13.66 6.35
CA ASN A 49 -6.71 -15.09 6.25
C ASN A 49 -5.40 -15.49 6.99
N ARG A 50 -4.99 -14.73 8.01
CA ARG A 50 -3.90 -15.10 8.92
C ARG A 50 -4.28 -14.83 10.36
#